data_AF-A0A6I5NAH2-F1
#
_entry.id   AF-A0A6I5NAH2-F1
#
_cell.length_a   1.000
_cell.length_b   1.000
_cell.length_c   1.000
_cell.angle_alpha   90.00
_cell.angle_beta   90.00
_cell.angle_gamma   90.00
#
_symmetry.space_group_name_H-M   'P 1'
#
loop_
_entity.id
_entity.type
_entity.pdbx_description
1 polymer ?
#
loop_
_entity_poly.entity_id
_entity_poly.type
_entity_poly.pdbx_seq_one_letter_code
_entity_poly.pdbx_strand_id
1 'polypeptide(L)'
;MADLDIRWQQRFSNFEKAFLLLQNTLQIEQPSIVERAGLIQFFEMTFELSWKLLKDYEEAQGFLVKTPRETIRQAFQISLIGDGHGWLRMLQDRNLTAHTYNETVALEVDRKIRQQYFPLLEALYDSFKQKL
;
A
#
# COMPACT_ATOMS: atom_id res chain seq x y z
N MET A 1 21.57 -12.06 -11.48
CA MET A 1 20.39 -12.89 -11.15
C MET A 1 20.16 -12.94 -9.65
N ALA A 2 21.14 -13.32 -8.81
CA ALA A 2 20.99 -13.35 -7.34
C ALA A 2 20.63 -12.00 -6.67
N ASP A 3 21.02 -10.88 -7.24
CA ASP A 3 20.78 -9.53 -6.66
C ASP A 3 19.31 -9.07 -6.75
N LEU A 4 18.54 -9.61 -7.72
CA LEU A 4 17.13 -9.27 -7.91
C LEU A 4 16.22 -9.95 -6.87
N ASP A 5 16.54 -11.19 -6.47
CA ASP A 5 15.79 -11.93 -5.47
C ASP A 5 15.87 -11.31 -4.07
N ILE A 6 17.00 -10.64 -3.76
CA ILE A 6 17.19 -9.95 -2.48
C ILE A 6 16.41 -8.63 -2.43
N ARG A 7 16.24 -7.95 -3.57
CA ARG A 7 15.69 -6.59 -3.60
C ARG A 7 14.23 -6.53 -3.16
N TRP A 8 13.38 -7.44 -3.65
CA TRP A 8 11.98 -7.45 -3.24
C TRP A 8 11.82 -7.88 -1.78
N GLN A 9 12.69 -8.74 -1.26
CA GLN A 9 12.71 -9.12 0.16
C GLN A 9 13.09 -7.94 1.06
N GLN A 10 14.11 -7.17 0.68
CA GLN A 10 14.47 -5.93 1.37
C GLN A 10 13.34 -4.89 1.30
N ARG A 11 12.68 -4.77 0.14
CA ARG A 11 11.51 -3.91 -0.02
C ARG A 11 10.37 -4.37 0.89
N PHE A 12 10.12 -5.68 0.98
CA PHE A 12 9.10 -6.24 1.86
C PHE A 12 9.40 -5.93 3.32
N SER A 13 10.65 -6.02 3.79
CA SER A 13 10.99 -5.65 5.18
C SER A 13 10.65 -4.19 5.50
N ASN A 14 10.83 -3.28 4.55
CA ASN A 14 10.43 -1.88 4.73
C ASN A 14 8.91 -1.69 4.67
N PHE A 15 8.24 -2.36 3.73
CA PHE A 15 6.79 -2.38 3.62
C PHE A 15 6.13 -2.91 4.90
N GLU A 16 6.63 -4.03 5.44
CA GLU A 16 6.15 -4.65 6.68
C GLU A 16 6.20 -3.66 7.86
N LYS A 17 7.30 -2.94 8.02
CA LYS A 17 7.40 -1.92 9.09
C LYS A 17 6.34 -0.82 8.94
N ALA A 18 6.13 -0.32 7.73
CA ALA A 18 5.10 0.70 7.48
C ALA A 18 3.69 0.16 7.65
N PHE A 19 3.43 -1.06 7.16
CA PHE A 19 2.15 -1.75 7.28
C PHE A 19 1.77 -1.97 8.75
N LEU A 20 2.71 -2.43 9.59
CA LEU A 20 2.45 -2.64 11.01
C LEU A 20 2.17 -1.32 11.76
N LEU A 21 2.82 -0.22 11.38
CA LEU A 21 2.48 1.11 11.93
C LEU A 21 1.06 1.52 11.54
N LEU A 22 0.67 1.32 10.28
CA LEU A 22 -0.70 1.56 9.83
C LEU A 22 -1.71 0.66 10.58
N GLN A 23 -1.47 -0.64 10.65
CA GLN A 23 -2.34 -1.60 11.33
C GLN A 23 -2.55 -1.24 12.81
N ASN A 24 -1.48 -0.86 13.51
CA ASN A 24 -1.55 -0.45 14.91
C ASN A 24 -2.35 0.86 15.07
N THR A 25 -2.12 1.86 14.21
CA THR A 25 -2.86 3.13 14.29
C THR A 25 -4.35 3.00 13.95
N LEU A 26 -4.72 2.03 13.11
CA LEU A 26 -6.12 1.74 12.82
C LEU A 26 -6.90 1.21 14.04
N GLN A 27 -6.22 0.71 15.08
CA GLN A 27 -6.87 0.30 16.33
C GLN A 27 -7.46 1.48 17.13
N ILE A 28 -7.04 2.72 16.82
CA ILE A 28 -7.60 3.93 17.44
C ILE A 28 -8.97 4.19 16.80
N GLU A 29 -10.06 3.92 17.52
CA GLU A 29 -11.43 4.11 17.01
C GLU A 29 -11.79 5.59 16.76
N GLN A 30 -11.30 6.48 17.63
CA GLN A 30 -11.58 7.91 17.59
C GLN A 30 -10.27 8.71 17.62
N PRO A 31 -9.53 8.78 16.50
CA PRO A 31 -8.27 9.49 16.47
C PRO A 31 -8.49 11.00 16.62
N SER A 32 -7.64 11.63 17.45
CA SER A 32 -7.44 13.08 17.43
C SER A 32 -6.93 13.55 16.08
N ILE A 33 -6.90 14.87 15.86
CA ILE A 33 -6.40 15.46 14.60
C ILE A 33 -4.97 15.00 14.29
N VAL A 34 -4.11 14.93 15.31
CA VAL A 34 -2.71 14.50 15.15
C VAL A 34 -2.62 13.01 14.85
N GLU A 35 -3.39 12.18 15.54
CA GLU A 35 -3.42 10.73 15.29
C GLU A 35 -3.98 10.41 13.90
N ARG A 36 -5.00 11.13 13.43
CA ARG A 36 -5.54 10.98 12.08
C ARG A 36 -4.52 11.39 11.03
N ALA A 37 -3.80 12.49 11.24
CA ALA A 37 -2.71 12.89 10.35
C ALA A 37 -1.62 11.80 10.29
N GLY A 38 -1.26 11.21 11.44
CA GLY A 38 -0.34 10.07 11.51
C GLY A 38 -0.85 8.85 10.75
N LEU A 39 -2.12 8.46 10.92
CA LEU A 39 -2.77 7.36 10.20
C LEU A 39 -2.69 7.57 8.69
N ILE A 40 -3.03 8.77 8.20
CA ILE A 40 -2.97 9.10 6.77
C ILE A 40 -1.52 9.02 6.27
N GLN A 41 -0.55 9.54 7.03
CA GLN A 41 0.87 9.46 6.68
C GLN A 41 1.37 8.01 6.62
N PHE A 42 0.99 7.16 7.59
CA PHE A 42 1.34 5.74 7.58
C PHE A 42 0.72 5.02 6.38
N PHE A 43 -0.50 5.37 6.01
CA PHE A 43 -1.13 4.87 4.79
C PHE A 43 -0.35 5.26 3.53
N GLU A 44 0.02 6.54 3.37
CA GLU A 44 0.80 6.98 2.21
C GLU A 44 2.12 6.22 2.07
N MET A 45 2.86 6.08 3.17
CA MET A 45 4.13 5.35 3.18
C MET A 45 3.93 3.87 2.85
N THR A 46 2.89 3.25 3.44
CA THR A 46 2.56 1.84 3.21
C THR A 46 2.18 1.60 1.75
N PHE A 47 1.32 2.45 1.18
CA PHE A 47 0.94 2.35 -0.22
C PHE A 47 2.13 2.55 -1.16
N GLU A 48 2.98 3.56 -0.91
CA GLU A 48 4.17 3.83 -1.71
C GLU A 48 5.14 2.65 -1.72
N LEU A 49 5.35 2.01 -0.57
CA LEU A 49 6.19 0.82 -0.45
C LEU A 49 5.54 -0.41 -1.09
N SER A 50 4.21 -0.52 -1.01
CA SER A 50 3.48 -1.68 -1.55
C SER A 50 3.55 -1.77 -3.08
N TRP A 51 3.36 -0.67 -3.81
CA TRP A 51 3.47 -0.71 -5.27
C TRP A 51 4.94 -0.89 -5.71
N LYS A 52 5.90 -0.38 -4.94
CA LYS A 52 7.33 -0.66 -5.17
C LYS A 52 7.69 -2.11 -4.90
N LEU A 53 7.06 -2.76 -3.92
CA LEU A 53 7.21 -4.19 -3.67
C LEU A 53 6.69 -5.01 -4.84
N LEU A 54 5.48 -4.71 -5.31
CA LEU A 54 4.91 -5.33 -6.51
C LEU A 54 5.87 -5.17 -7.70
N LYS A 55 6.37 -3.95 -7.93
CA LYS A 55 7.32 -3.66 -9.01
C LYS A 55 8.60 -4.48 -8.89
N ASP A 56 9.24 -4.45 -7.72
CA ASP A 56 10.51 -5.16 -7.50
C ASP A 56 10.31 -6.69 -7.66
N TYR A 57 9.15 -7.22 -7.25
CA TYR A 57 8.79 -8.64 -7.45
C TYR A 57 8.52 -8.98 -8.91
N GLU A 58 7.77 -8.14 -9.63
CA GLU A 58 7.49 -8.29 -11.06
C GLU A 58 8.78 -8.25 -11.90
N GLU A 59 9.70 -7.34 -11.58
CA GLU A 59 11.02 -7.27 -12.24
C GLU A 59 11.85 -8.53 -11.97
N ALA A 60 11.79 -9.11 -10.77
CA ALA A 60 12.44 -10.38 -10.47
C ALA A 60 11.82 -11.56 -11.27
N GLN A 61 10.53 -11.49 -11.60
CA GLN A 61 9.85 -12.45 -12.48
C GLN A 61 10.07 -12.17 -13.99
N GLY A 62 10.86 -11.14 -14.35
CA GLY A 62 11.19 -10.80 -15.73
C GLY A 62 10.21 -9.87 -16.44
N PHE A 63 9.24 -9.28 -15.72
CA PHE A 63 8.36 -8.26 -16.27
C PHE A 63 9.05 -6.89 -16.33
N LEU A 64 8.67 -6.08 -17.31
CA LEU A 64 9.14 -4.70 -17.48
C LEU A 64 8.01 -3.71 -17.20
N VAL A 65 7.88 -3.30 -15.94
CA VAL A 65 6.90 -2.30 -15.50
C VAL A 65 7.62 -1.03 -15.04
N LYS A 66 7.09 0.15 -15.40
CA LYS A 66 7.77 1.44 -15.13
C LYS A 66 7.01 2.34 -14.20
N THR A 67 5.67 2.31 -14.28
CA THR A 67 4.81 3.21 -13.50
C THR A 67 4.00 2.45 -12.44
N PRO A 68 3.53 3.11 -11.37
CA PRO A 68 2.65 2.49 -10.37
C PRO A 68 1.38 1.89 -11.00
N ARG A 69 0.82 2.57 -12.01
CA ARG A 69 -0.39 2.12 -12.72
C ARG A 69 -0.12 0.85 -13.55
N GLU A 70 1.00 0.79 -14.25
CA GLU A 70 1.41 -0.41 -15.00
C GLU A 70 1.65 -1.58 -14.05
N THR A 71 2.39 -1.34 -12.97
CA THR A 71 2.69 -2.33 -11.92
C THR A 71 1.39 -2.93 -11.37
N ILE A 72 0.44 -2.09 -10.92
CA ILE A 72 -0.84 -2.57 -10.37
C ILE A 72 -1.63 -3.41 -11.39
N ARG A 73 -1.64 -2.99 -12.67
CA ARG A 73 -2.34 -3.75 -13.73
C ARG A 73 -1.68 -5.10 -13.99
N GLN A 74 -0.34 -5.13 -14.04
CA GLN A 74 0.43 -6.34 -14.23
C GLN A 74 0.23 -7.29 -13.05
N ALA A 75 0.35 -6.81 -11.81
CA ALA A 75 0.11 -7.58 -10.59
C ALA A 75 -1.27 -8.24 -10.59
N PHE A 76 -2.31 -7.50 -11.00
CA PHE A 76 -3.65 -8.06 -11.12
C PHE A 76 -3.74 -9.11 -12.23
N GLN A 77 -3.15 -8.85 -13.41
CA GLN A 77 -3.15 -9.78 -14.54
C GLN A 77 -2.48 -11.13 -14.20
N ILE A 78 -1.44 -11.12 -13.36
CA ILE A 78 -0.73 -12.35 -12.93
C ILE A 78 -1.27 -12.91 -11.62
N SER A 79 -2.42 -12.42 -11.14
CA SER A 79 -3.06 -12.86 -9.89
C SER A 79 -2.19 -12.69 -8.63
N LEU A 80 -1.26 -11.74 -8.64
CA LEU A 80 -0.48 -11.36 -7.46
C LEU A 80 -1.30 -10.54 -6.46
N ILE A 81 -2.30 -9.81 -6.96
CA ILE A 81 -3.33 -9.10 -6.16
C ILE A 81 -4.72 -9.46 -6.68
N GLY A 82 -5.72 -9.46 -5.78
CA GLY A 82 -7.09 -9.88 -6.10
C GLY A 82 -8.02 -8.80 -6.66
N ASP A 83 -7.86 -7.53 -6.26
CA ASP A 83 -8.76 -6.44 -6.68
C ASP A 83 -7.99 -5.28 -7.34
N GLY A 84 -7.70 -5.41 -8.63
CA GLY A 84 -7.01 -4.37 -9.39
C GLY A 84 -7.74 -3.02 -9.41
N HIS A 85 -9.08 -3.00 -9.32
CA HIS A 85 -9.85 -1.75 -9.32
C HIS A 85 -9.70 -1.01 -7.99
N GLY A 86 -9.76 -1.72 -6.87
CA GLY A 86 -9.48 -1.17 -5.54
C GLY A 86 -8.07 -0.58 -5.44
N TRP A 87 -7.07 -1.28 -5.97
CA TRP A 87 -5.69 -0.79 -6.03
C TRP A 87 -5.53 0.47 -6.92
N LEU A 88 -6.18 0.50 -8.09
CA LEU A 88 -6.16 1.68 -8.96
C LEU A 88 -6.89 2.87 -8.33
N ARG A 89 -7.95 2.63 -7.55
CA ARG A 89 -8.63 3.66 -6.77
C ARG A 89 -7.73 4.21 -5.67
N MET A 90 -7.05 3.34 -4.92
CA MET A 90 -6.05 3.72 -3.92
C MET A 90 -4.95 4.61 -4.52
N LEU A 91 -4.45 4.26 -5.73
CA LEU A 91 -3.48 5.08 -6.47
C LEU A 91 -4.01 6.48 -6.82
N GLN A 92 -5.29 6.59 -7.20
CA GLN A 92 -5.92 7.87 -7.54
C GLN A 92 -6.17 8.72 -6.28
N ASP A 93 -6.69 8.09 -5.23
CA ASP A 93 -7.09 8.75 -3.99
C ASP A 93 -5.92 9.20 -3.14
N ARG A 94 -4.70 8.72 -3.41
CA ARG A 94 -3.48 9.32 -2.85
C ARG A 94 -3.42 10.83 -3.10
N ASN A 95 -3.98 11.35 -4.19
CA ASN A 95 -3.98 12.81 -4.40
C ASN A 95 -4.89 13.56 -3.40
N LEU A 96 -5.87 12.89 -2.79
CA LEU A 96 -6.76 13.48 -1.80
C LEU A 96 -6.03 13.74 -0.47
N THR A 97 -4.99 12.99 -0.17
CA THR A 97 -4.25 13.12 1.11
C THR A 97 -3.57 14.49 1.23
N ALA A 98 -3.19 15.12 0.11
CA ALA A 98 -2.65 16.48 0.08
C ALA A 98 -3.67 17.56 0.51
N HIS A 99 -4.96 17.24 0.56
CA HIS A 99 -6.05 18.14 0.93
C HIS A 99 -6.57 17.90 2.36
N THR A 100 -5.85 17.12 3.16
CA THR A 100 -6.26 16.70 4.51
C THR A 100 -6.16 17.79 5.58
N TYR A 101 -5.69 18.98 5.22
CA TYR A 101 -5.91 20.19 6.02
C TYR A 101 -7.40 20.55 6.14
N ASN A 102 -8.24 20.07 5.22
CA ASN A 102 -9.70 20.12 5.34
C ASN A 102 -10.18 18.90 6.14
N GLU A 103 -10.84 19.15 7.27
CA GLU A 103 -11.31 18.09 8.18
C GLU A 103 -12.26 17.09 7.50
N THR A 104 -13.14 17.56 6.62
CA THR A 104 -14.08 16.69 5.88
C THR A 104 -13.31 15.72 4.98
N VAL A 105 -12.26 16.21 4.32
CA VAL A 105 -11.40 15.38 3.45
C VAL A 105 -10.61 14.39 4.30
N ALA A 106 -10.06 14.82 5.44
CA ALA A 106 -9.34 13.93 6.35
C ALA A 106 -10.22 12.79 6.86
N LEU A 107 -11.48 13.08 7.23
CA LEU A 107 -12.48 12.09 7.64
C LEU A 107 -12.82 11.11 6.51
N GLU A 108 -12.98 11.62 5.28
CA GLU A 108 -13.26 10.78 4.12
C GLU A 108 -12.11 9.81 3.83
N VAL A 109 -10.87 10.32 3.84
CA VAL A 109 -9.66 9.53 3.61
C VAL A 109 -9.49 8.47 4.69
N ASP A 110 -9.61 8.83 5.97
CA ASP A 110 -9.56 7.90 7.12
C ASP A 110 -10.58 6.75 6.94
N ARG A 111 -11.83 7.07 6.60
CA ARG A 111 -12.87 6.08 6.33
C ARG A 111 -12.49 5.15 5.17
N LYS A 112 -11.98 5.70 4.06
CA LYS A 112 -11.54 4.90 2.90
C LYS A 112 -10.37 3.98 3.26
N ILE A 113 -9.41 4.46 4.04
CA ILE A 113 -8.28 3.66 4.52
C ILE A 113 -8.80 2.45 5.30
N ARG A 114 -9.65 2.68 6.31
CA ARG A 114 -10.21 1.62 7.16
C ARG A 114 -11.03 0.58 6.38
N GLN A 115 -11.91 1.05 5.50
CA GLN A 115 -12.96 0.21 4.92
C GLN A 115 -12.59 -0.40 3.57
N GLN A 116 -11.69 0.24 2.81
CA GLN A 116 -11.42 -0.13 1.42
C GLN A 116 -9.95 -0.44 1.16
N TYR A 117 -9.01 0.31 1.74
CA TYR A 117 -7.60 0.21 1.36
C TYR A 117 -6.79 -0.71 2.25
N PHE A 118 -7.01 -0.67 3.56
CA PHE A 118 -6.30 -1.53 4.50
C PHE A 118 -6.47 -3.04 4.19
N PRO A 119 -7.69 -3.56 3.90
CA PRO A 119 -7.86 -4.97 3.54
C PRO A 119 -7.05 -5.40 2.31
N LEU A 120 -6.86 -4.50 1.33
CA LEU A 120 -6.05 -4.77 0.13
C LEU A 120 -4.56 -4.84 0.45
N LEU A 121 -4.09 -3.97 1.34
CA LEU A 121 -2.70 -3.95 1.81
C LEU A 121 -2.40 -5.16 2.71
N GLU A 122 -3.37 -5.56 3.54
CA GLU A 122 -3.28 -6.75 4.41
C GLU A 122 -3.19 -8.04 3.59
N ALA A 123 -4.04 -8.19 2.57
CA ALA A 123 -3.96 -9.35 1.67
C ALA A 123 -2.59 -9.43 0.94
N LEU A 124 -2.02 -8.29 0.56
CA LEU A 124 -0.67 -8.25 -0.01
C LEU A 124 0.40 -8.64 1.03
N TYR A 125 0.29 -8.12 2.25
CA TYR A 125 1.19 -8.44 3.37
C TYR A 125 1.22 -9.94 3.63
N ASP A 126 0.06 -10.57 3.80
CA ASP A 126 -0.04 -11.99 4.08
C ASP A 126 0.54 -12.85 2.94
N SER A 127 0.22 -12.49 1.69
CA SER A 127 0.72 -13.17 0.49
C SER A 127 2.25 -13.15 0.41
N PHE A 128 2.88 -12.01 0.68
CA PHE A 128 4.34 -11.88 0.63
C PHE A 128 5.03 -12.44 1.88
N LYS A 129 4.37 -12.40 3.04
CA LYS A 129 4.88 -13.02 4.27
C LYS A 129 5.05 -14.53 4.10
N GLN A 130 4.15 -15.17 3.35
CA GLN A 130 4.22 -16.61 3.02
C GLN A 130 5.28 -16.96 1.96
N LYS A 131 5.79 -15.97 1.21
CA LYS A 131 6.81 -16.17 0.16
C LYS A 131 8.24 -16.03 0.65
N LEU A 132 8.42 -15.49 1.86
CA LEU A 132 9.70 -15.44 2.57
C LEU A 132 10.02 -16.80 3.21
#